data_AF-A0A523RHY0-F1
#
_entry.id   AF-A0A523RHY0-F1
#
_cell.length_a   1.000
_cell.length_b   1.000
_cell.length_c   1.000
_cell.angle_alpha   90.00
_cell.angle_beta   90.00
_cell.angle_gamma   90.00
#
_symmetry.space_group_name_H-M   'P 1'
#
loop_
_entity.id
_entity.type
_entity.pdbx_description
1 polymer ?
#
loop_
_entity_poly.entity_id
_entity_poly.type
_entity_poly.pdbx_seq_one_letter_code
_entity_poly.pdbx_strand_id
1 'polypeptide(L)'
;MSTDEKLSDKKIVIKRIWKIRDYIQDLEDIKDGIIDFLNSCNKLDEVTKSLWISDVKDVYYNTVTAWEMLNSVSKGKSKYLDDSINFLHIARGRLAKSISELKFYKEEMVFNLIQEVEIRFEKCWNAFYFEFERLTLSKKIIEPIARSIKVSDSEYHLPCSVCGKISVE
;
A
#
# COMPACT_ATOMS: atom_id res chain seq x y z
N MET A 1 9.51 29.62 -3.93
CA MET A 1 9.93 28.70 -2.86
C MET A 1 11.44 28.70 -2.79
N SER A 2 12.01 29.12 -1.67
CA SER A 2 13.45 29.15 -1.48
C SER A 2 14.02 27.74 -1.28
N THR A 3 15.32 27.56 -1.49
CA THR A 3 16.03 26.29 -1.31
C THR A 3 15.96 25.79 0.14
N ASP A 4 15.83 26.72 1.10
CA ASP A 4 15.78 26.43 2.53
C ASP A 4 14.42 25.86 2.98
N GLU A 5 13.31 26.32 2.38
CA GLU A 5 11.97 25.76 2.63
C GLU A 5 11.88 24.28 2.22
N LYS A 6 12.42 23.93 1.04
CA LYS A 6 12.42 22.55 0.52
C LYS A 6 13.23 21.58 1.37
N LEU A 7 14.31 22.06 1.99
CA LEU A 7 15.19 21.28 2.87
C LEU A 7 14.55 21.02 4.24
N SER A 8 13.80 22.00 4.76
CA SER A 8 13.02 21.87 5.98
C SER A 8 11.91 20.81 5.83
N ASP A 9 11.12 20.90 4.75
CA ASP A 9 10.01 19.97 4.50
C ASP A 9 10.47 18.52 4.33
N LYS A 10 11.60 18.30 3.62
CA LYS A 10 12.17 16.96 3.44
C LYS A 10 12.58 16.31 4.77
N LYS A 11 13.19 17.08 5.68
CA LYS A 11 13.57 16.57 7.02
C LYS A 11 12.35 16.20 7.84
N ILE A 12 11.26 16.97 7.75
CA ILE A 12 10.02 16.68 8.47
C ILE A 12 9.39 15.39 7.94
N VAL A 13 9.31 15.20 6.62
CA VAL A 13 8.77 13.98 5.98
C VAL A 13 9.56 12.74 6.42
N ILE A 14 10.89 12.79 6.35
CA ILE A 14 11.77 11.70 6.78
C ILE A 14 11.48 11.33 8.24
N LYS A 15 11.41 12.33 9.14
CA LYS A 15 11.15 12.10 10.57
C LYS A 15 9.79 11.44 10.80
N ARG A 16 8.74 11.82 10.07
CA ARG A 16 7.41 11.19 10.21
C ARG A 16 7.39 9.75 9.73
N ILE A 17 7.99 9.47 8.57
CA ILE A 17 8.09 8.10 8.04
C ILE A 17 8.92 7.22 8.98
N TRP A 18 9.96 7.76 9.61
CA TRP A 18 10.72 7.03 10.62
C TRP A 18 9.87 6.63 11.84
N LYS A 19 8.92 7.46 12.28
CA LYS A 19 8.02 7.12 13.39
C LYS A 19 7.09 5.95 13.09
N ILE A 20 6.85 5.62 11.82
CA ILE A 20 6.07 4.42 11.45
C ILE A 20 6.75 3.15 12.00
N ARG A 21 8.09 3.17 12.14
CA ARG A 21 8.85 2.05 12.68
C ARG A 21 8.44 1.68 14.11
N ASP A 22 8.01 2.64 14.92
CA ASP A 22 7.56 2.37 16.29
C ASP A 22 6.30 1.47 16.27
N TYR A 23 5.38 1.69 15.33
CA TYR A 23 4.21 0.82 15.13
C TYR A 23 4.55 -0.54 14.53
N ILE A 24 5.61 -0.60 13.72
CA ILE A 24 6.11 -1.86 13.17
C ILE A 24 6.76 -2.70 14.26
N GLN A 25 7.42 -2.07 15.23
CA GLN A 25 7.96 -2.78 16.41
C GLN A 25 6.82 -3.39 17.23
N ASP A 26 5.76 -2.64 17.48
CA ASP A 26 4.54 -3.14 18.10
C ASP A 26 3.96 -4.37 17.35
N LEU A 27 4.06 -4.38 16.01
CA LEU A 27 3.64 -5.49 15.16
C LEU A 27 4.61 -6.70 15.24
N GLU A 28 5.90 -6.44 15.42
CA GLU A 28 6.91 -7.49 15.64
C GLU A 28 6.68 -8.21 16.97
N ASP A 29 6.44 -7.45 18.04
CA ASP A 29 6.22 -8.01 19.38
C ASP A 29 4.99 -8.93 19.41
N ILE A 30 3.88 -8.53 18.77
CA ILE A 30 2.70 -9.38 18.67
C ILE A 30 2.94 -10.59 17.75
N LYS A 31 3.70 -10.44 16.66
CA LYS A 31 4.11 -11.54 15.77
C LYS A 31 4.89 -12.60 16.55
N ASP A 32 5.85 -12.21 17.37
CA ASP A 32 6.61 -13.15 18.21
C ASP A 32 5.74 -13.77 19.31
N GLY A 33 4.89 -12.98 19.98
CA GLY A 33 3.93 -13.50 20.96
C GLY A 33 2.95 -14.52 20.39
N ILE A 34 2.50 -14.33 19.14
CA ILE A 34 1.67 -15.30 18.42
C ILE A 34 2.43 -16.60 18.14
N ILE A 35 3.67 -16.50 17.68
CA ILE A 35 4.49 -17.67 17.38
C ILE A 35 4.67 -18.51 18.65
N ASP A 36 5.02 -17.87 19.77
CA ASP A 36 5.17 -18.52 21.06
C ASP A 36 3.86 -19.17 21.52
N PHE A 37 2.75 -18.44 21.38
CA PHE A 37 1.43 -18.93 21.71
C PHE A 37 1.07 -20.20 20.91
N LEU A 38 1.23 -20.18 19.58
CA LEU A 38 0.90 -21.32 18.73
C LEU A 38 1.77 -22.53 19.00
N ASN A 39 3.06 -22.31 19.24
CA ASN A 39 3.99 -23.38 19.59
C ASN A 39 3.60 -24.06 20.90
N SER A 40 3.05 -23.30 21.86
CA SER A 40 2.56 -23.83 23.14
C SER A 40 1.15 -24.47 23.07
N CYS A 41 0.41 -24.25 21.98
CA CYS A 41 -0.97 -24.69 21.86
C CYS A 41 -1.06 -26.16 21.44
N ASN A 42 -1.43 -27.05 22.36
CA ASN A 42 -1.58 -28.49 22.07
C ASN A 42 -2.87 -28.85 21.31
N LYS A 43 -3.80 -27.90 21.14
CA LYS A 43 -5.09 -28.15 20.48
C LYS A 43 -5.04 -28.04 18.96
N LEU A 44 -4.04 -27.35 18.43
CA LEU A 44 -3.85 -27.18 16.98
C LEU A 44 -2.85 -28.24 16.49
N ASP A 45 -3.09 -28.78 15.30
CA ASP A 45 -2.11 -29.65 14.64
C ASP A 45 -0.94 -28.83 14.09
N GLU A 46 0.19 -29.50 13.87
CA GLU A 46 1.44 -28.88 13.43
C GLU A 46 1.34 -28.20 12.06
N VAL A 47 0.45 -28.67 11.18
CA VAL A 47 0.26 -28.07 9.86
C VAL A 47 -0.44 -26.73 10.00
N THR A 48 -1.52 -26.65 10.78
CA THR A 48 -2.20 -25.39 11.07
C THR A 48 -1.28 -24.39 11.77
N LYS A 49 -0.50 -24.83 12.76
CA LYS A 49 0.49 -23.95 13.43
C LYS A 49 1.49 -23.38 12.43
N SER A 50 2.09 -24.23 11.60
CA SER A 50 3.11 -23.83 10.64
C SER A 50 2.58 -22.85 9.61
N LEU A 51 1.38 -23.10 9.08
CA LEU A 51 0.70 -22.19 8.15
C LEU A 51 0.51 -20.81 8.77
N TRP A 52 0.01 -20.77 10.00
CA TRP A 52 -0.35 -19.50 10.61
C TRP A 52 0.87 -18.72 11.12
N ILE A 53 1.90 -19.41 11.59
CA ILE A 53 3.23 -18.82 11.84
C ILE A 53 3.79 -18.20 10.56
N SER A 54 3.66 -18.87 9.41
CA SER A 54 4.11 -18.34 8.12
C SER A 54 3.33 -17.08 7.75
N ASP A 55 2.00 -17.11 7.86
CA ASP A 55 1.14 -15.98 7.52
C ASP A 55 1.47 -14.74 8.35
N VAL A 56 1.62 -14.88 9.66
CA VAL A 56 1.91 -13.76 10.57
C VAL A 56 3.29 -13.18 10.30
N LYS A 57 4.29 -14.03 10.01
CA LYS A 57 5.61 -13.58 9.53
C LYS A 57 5.49 -12.82 8.21
N ASP A 58 4.69 -13.30 7.27
CA ASP A 58 4.52 -12.66 5.98
C ASP A 58 3.81 -11.31 6.10
N VAL A 59 2.79 -11.18 6.97
CA VAL A 59 2.16 -9.88 7.27
C VAL A 59 3.21 -8.89 7.77
N TYR A 60 4.06 -9.31 8.71
CA TYR A 60 5.14 -8.48 9.25
C TYR A 60 6.14 -8.08 8.17
N TYR A 61 6.69 -9.04 7.42
CA TYR A 61 7.72 -8.75 6.40
C TYR A 61 7.20 -7.89 5.25
N ASN A 62 5.96 -8.08 4.80
CA ASN A 62 5.35 -7.21 3.81
C ASN A 62 5.18 -5.77 4.36
N THR A 63 4.84 -5.62 5.65
CA THR A 63 4.73 -4.31 6.31
C THR A 63 6.10 -3.62 6.43
N VAL A 64 7.14 -4.34 6.82
CA VAL A 64 8.53 -3.84 6.85
C VAL A 64 8.97 -3.42 5.44
N THR A 65 8.73 -4.26 4.43
CA THR A 65 9.08 -3.95 3.04
C THR A 65 8.36 -2.70 2.56
N ALA A 66 7.07 -2.55 2.87
CA ALA A 66 6.31 -1.34 2.57
C ALA A 66 6.98 -0.10 3.19
N TRP A 67 7.46 -0.19 4.43
CA TRP A 67 8.15 0.91 5.12
C TRP A 67 9.48 1.26 4.46
N GLU A 68 10.29 0.27 4.09
CA GLU A 68 11.57 0.50 3.41
C GLU A 68 11.39 1.23 2.07
N MET A 69 10.35 0.86 1.33
CA MET A 69 9.97 1.51 0.08
C MET A 69 9.49 2.95 0.33
N LEU A 70 8.63 3.18 1.32
CA LEU A 70 8.17 4.51 1.71
C LEU A 70 9.33 5.42 2.19
N ASN A 71 10.25 4.87 2.99
CA ASN A 71 11.46 5.55 3.41
C ASN A 71 12.36 5.90 2.22
N SER A 72 12.42 5.04 1.21
CA SER A 72 13.12 5.33 -0.05
C SER A 72 12.46 6.47 -0.84
N VAL A 73 11.13 6.56 -0.84
CA VAL A 73 10.39 7.69 -1.42
C VAL A 73 10.79 9.01 -0.74
N SER A 74 10.88 9.03 0.60
CA SER A 74 11.32 10.22 1.35
C SER A 74 12.73 10.71 0.98
N LYS A 75 13.57 9.81 0.46
CA LYS A 75 14.93 10.11 -0.01
C LYS A 75 14.97 10.59 -1.46
N GLY A 76 13.83 10.62 -2.16
CA GLY A 76 13.68 11.10 -3.53
C GLY A 76 13.39 10.01 -4.57
N LYS A 77 13.23 8.75 -4.14
CA LYS A 77 12.94 7.63 -5.06
C LYS A 77 11.42 7.45 -5.25
N SER A 78 10.76 8.42 -5.85
CA SER A 78 9.28 8.51 -5.97
C SER A 78 8.60 7.31 -6.66
N LYS A 79 9.35 6.54 -7.46
CA LYS A 79 8.85 5.32 -8.12
C LYS A 79 8.43 4.21 -7.15
N TYR A 80 8.97 4.19 -5.94
CA TYR A 80 8.66 3.15 -4.94
C TYR A 80 7.38 3.42 -4.13
N LEU A 81 6.67 4.53 -4.41
CA LEU A 81 5.43 4.83 -3.68
C LEU A 81 4.37 3.77 -3.97
N ASP A 82 4.20 3.41 -5.24
CA ASP A 82 3.20 2.44 -5.66
C ASP A 82 3.57 1.04 -5.14
N ASP A 83 4.88 0.69 -5.14
CA ASP A 83 5.37 -0.55 -4.54
C ASP A 83 5.08 -0.61 -3.04
N SER A 84 5.33 0.49 -2.31
CA SER A 84 5.04 0.59 -0.87
C SER A 84 3.55 0.35 -0.57
N ILE A 85 2.66 0.97 -1.36
CA ILE A 85 1.22 0.77 -1.27
C ILE A 85 0.88 -0.71 -1.52
N ASN A 86 1.41 -1.29 -2.60
CA ASN A 86 1.14 -2.68 -2.97
C ASN A 86 1.55 -3.66 -1.86
N PHE A 87 2.74 -3.50 -1.28
CA PHE A 87 3.20 -4.36 -0.18
C PHE A 87 2.30 -4.26 1.06
N LEU A 88 1.84 -3.05 1.42
CA LEU A 88 0.92 -2.88 2.54
C LEU A 88 -0.45 -3.52 2.25
N HIS A 89 -0.96 -3.41 1.02
CA HIS A 89 -2.19 -4.09 0.62
C HIS A 89 -2.05 -5.62 0.65
N ILE A 90 -0.91 -6.17 0.23
CA ILE A 90 -0.61 -7.60 0.34
C ILE A 90 -0.63 -8.03 1.81
N ALA A 91 0.02 -7.26 2.71
CA ALA A 91 0.00 -7.55 4.15
C ALA A 91 -1.44 -7.58 4.69
N ARG A 92 -2.27 -6.59 4.35
CA ARG A 92 -3.68 -6.54 4.77
C ARG A 92 -4.50 -7.72 4.22
N GLY A 93 -4.30 -8.07 2.95
CA GLY A 93 -4.99 -9.19 2.32
C GLY A 93 -4.64 -10.53 2.96
N ARG A 94 -3.35 -10.75 3.28
CA ARG A 94 -2.90 -11.94 4.02
C ARG A 94 -3.52 -11.98 5.41
N LEU A 95 -3.46 -10.89 6.16
CA LEU A 95 -4.08 -10.82 7.48
C LEU A 95 -5.58 -11.17 7.45
N ALA A 96 -6.33 -10.60 6.51
CA ALA A 96 -7.76 -10.87 6.37
C ALA A 96 -8.05 -12.35 6.05
N LYS A 97 -7.22 -12.96 5.19
CA LYS A 97 -7.33 -14.40 4.86
C LYS A 97 -7.10 -15.25 6.12
N SER A 98 -6.00 -15.01 6.83
CA SER A 98 -5.63 -15.78 8.02
C SER A 98 -6.66 -15.63 9.15
N ILE A 99 -7.23 -14.43 9.33
CA ILE A 99 -8.33 -14.20 10.28
C ILE A 99 -9.58 -15.00 9.89
N SER A 100 -9.93 -15.05 8.60
CA SER A 100 -11.09 -15.81 8.13
C SER A 100 -10.94 -17.30 8.42
N GLU A 101 -9.74 -17.85 8.26
CA GLU A 101 -9.44 -19.25 8.55
C GLU A 101 -9.51 -19.53 10.05
N LEU A 102 -8.97 -18.64 10.88
CA LEU A 102 -8.97 -18.80 12.34
C LEU A 102 -10.35 -18.70 12.99
N LYS A 103 -11.23 -17.85 12.46
CA LYS A 103 -12.62 -17.71 12.98
C LYS A 103 -13.39 -19.04 12.97
N PHE A 104 -12.94 -20.03 12.19
CA PHE A 104 -13.49 -21.38 12.18
C PHE A 104 -13.34 -22.12 13.54
N TYR A 105 -12.26 -21.90 14.27
CA TYR A 105 -11.94 -22.66 15.48
C TYR A 105 -12.82 -22.29 16.69
N LYS A 106 -13.54 -21.16 16.65
CA LYS A 106 -14.51 -20.69 17.68
C LYS A 106 -13.98 -20.72 19.13
N GLU A 107 -12.67 -20.61 19.33
CA GLU A 107 -12.06 -20.55 20.66
C GLU A 107 -11.86 -19.09 21.09
N GLU A 108 -12.20 -18.76 22.34
CA GLU A 108 -12.02 -17.40 22.90
C GLU A 108 -10.59 -16.88 22.73
N MET A 109 -9.62 -17.76 22.95
CA MET A 109 -8.20 -17.48 22.77
C MET A 109 -7.85 -17.02 21.35
N VAL A 110 -8.47 -17.66 20.34
CA VAL A 110 -8.28 -17.30 18.93
C VAL A 110 -8.90 -15.93 18.64
N PHE A 111 -10.05 -15.61 19.24
CA PHE A 111 -10.66 -14.29 19.10
C PHE A 111 -9.79 -13.16 19.69
N ASN A 112 -9.24 -13.36 20.88
CA ASN A 112 -8.37 -12.36 21.53
C ASN A 112 -7.13 -12.09 20.67
N LEU A 113 -6.54 -13.14 20.13
CA LEU A 113 -5.36 -13.05 19.27
C LEU A 113 -5.65 -12.31 17.96
N ILE A 114 -6.78 -12.60 17.32
CA ILE A 114 -7.25 -11.87 16.13
C ILE A 114 -7.38 -10.39 16.45
N GLN A 115 -8.05 -10.04 17.55
CA GLN A 115 -8.25 -8.64 17.94
C GLN A 115 -6.93 -7.91 18.17
N GLU A 116 -5.96 -8.53 18.85
CA GLU A 116 -4.66 -7.91 19.11
C GLU A 116 -3.91 -7.61 17.81
N VAL A 117 -3.86 -8.57 16.87
CA VAL A 117 -3.21 -8.34 15.57
C VAL A 117 -3.90 -7.25 14.77
N GLU A 118 -5.23 -7.29 14.69
CA GLU A 118 -6.00 -6.27 13.96
C GLU A 118 -5.72 -4.87 14.52
N ILE A 119 -5.71 -4.70 15.84
CA ILE A 119 -5.43 -3.41 16.49
C ILE A 119 -4.02 -2.92 16.16
N ARG A 120 -3.00 -3.79 16.24
CA ARG A 120 -1.61 -3.39 15.97
C ARG A 120 -1.37 -3.12 14.49
N PHE A 121 -1.92 -3.94 13.61
CA PHE A 121 -1.83 -3.73 12.17
C PHE A 121 -2.57 -2.47 11.72
N GLU A 122 -3.73 -2.17 12.31
CA GLU A 122 -4.51 -0.96 11.98
C GLU A 122 -3.76 0.32 12.36
N LYS A 123 -2.96 0.32 13.43
CA LYS A 123 -2.04 1.43 13.75
C LYS A 123 -1.01 1.64 12.64
N CYS A 124 -0.40 0.55 12.15
CA CYS A 124 0.51 0.61 11.01
C CYS A 124 -0.22 1.17 9.78
N TRP A 125 -1.36 0.58 9.42
CA TRP A 125 -2.18 0.96 8.28
C TRP A 125 -2.45 2.46 8.24
N ASN A 126 -2.96 3.00 9.34
CA ASN A 126 -3.30 4.42 9.44
C ASN A 126 -2.07 5.33 9.32
N ALA A 127 -0.95 4.94 9.92
CA ALA A 127 0.30 5.70 9.82
C ALA A 127 0.86 5.74 8.39
N PHE A 128 0.80 4.61 7.67
CA PHE A 128 1.17 4.54 6.26
C PHE A 128 0.23 5.35 5.37
N TYR A 129 -1.08 5.13 5.52
CA TYR A 129 -2.10 5.73 4.68
C TYR A 129 -2.06 7.26 4.74
N PHE A 130 -1.83 7.82 5.94
CA PHE A 130 -1.60 9.25 6.12
C PHE A 130 -0.43 9.79 5.29
N GLU A 131 0.70 9.09 5.24
CA GLU A 131 1.84 9.52 4.42
C GLU A 131 1.61 9.28 2.92
N PHE A 132 0.90 8.21 2.55
CA PHE A 132 0.52 7.96 1.15
C PHE A 132 -0.34 9.08 0.57
N GLU A 133 -1.37 9.54 1.29
CA GLU A 133 -2.22 10.64 0.84
C GLU A 133 -1.40 11.92 0.60
N ARG A 134 -0.51 12.26 1.54
CA ARG A 134 0.33 13.46 1.44
C ARG A 134 1.32 13.40 0.28
N LEU A 135 1.97 12.25 0.09
CA LEU A 135 2.93 12.07 -0.99
C LEU A 135 2.24 11.97 -2.36
N THR A 136 1.03 11.42 -2.43
CA THR A 136 0.24 11.35 -3.66
C THR A 136 -0.27 12.72 -4.10
N LEU A 137 -0.76 13.55 -3.17
CA LEU A 137 -1.19 14.92 -3.46
C LEU A 137 -0.03 15.78 -4.00
N SER A 138 1.20 15.53 -3.56
CA SER A 138 2.40 16.22 -4.08
C SER A 138 2.77 15.87 -5.53
N LYS A 139 2.23 14.76 -6.09
CA LYS A 139 2.46 14.35 -7.49
C LYS A 139 1.55 15.09 -8.50
N LYS A 140 0.51 15.82 -8.08
CA LYS A 140 -0.43 16.48 -9.01
C LYS A 140 -0.19 17.99 -9.15
N ILE A 141 0.78 18.35 -9.99
CA ILE A 141 0.62 19.43 -10.99
C ILE A 141 1.27 18.91 -12.27
N ILE A 142 0.50 18.18 -13.08
CA ILE A 142 0.87 17.96 -14.48
C ILE A 142 0.16 19.10 -15.20
N GLU A 143 0.91 20.10 -15.66
CA GLU A 143 0.34 21.12 -16.55
C GLU A 143 -0.25 20.38 -17.76
N PRO A 144 -1.52 20.65 -18.12
CA PRO A 144 -2.11 20.01 -19.29
C PRO A 144 -1.25 20.37 -20.50
N ILE A 145 -0.81 19.34 -21.24
CA ILE A 145 -0.15 19.54 -22.54
C ILE A 145 -1.14 20.34 -23.39
N ALA A 146 -0.79 21.59 -23.72
CA ALA A 146 -1.58 22.41 -24.62
C ALA A 146 -1.68 21.65 -25.95
N ARG A 147 -2.87 21.10 -26.24
CA ARG A 147 -3.13 20.46 -27.53
C ARG A 147 -3.14 21.56 -28.58
N SER A 148 -2.02 21.76 -29.27
CA SER A 148 -2.01 22.50 -30.52
C SER A 148 -2.73 21.64 -31.57
N ILE A 149 -4.03 21.88 -31.78
CA ILE A 149 -4.72 21.36 -32.96
C ILE A 149 -4.15 22.14 -34.14
N LYS A 150 -3.29 21.51 -34.94
CA LYS A 150 -2.97 22.02 -36.27
C LYS A 150 -4.19 21.73 -37.14
N VAL A 151 -5.08 22.70 -37.28
CA VAL A 151 -6.11 22.66 -38.33
C VAL A 151 -5.36 22.90 -39.63
N SER A 152 -5.25 21.88 -40.48
CA SER A 152 -4.83 22.06 -41.87
C SER A 152 -6.05 22.42 -42.70
N ASP A 153 -5.95 23.41 -43.59
CA ASP A 153 -7.02 23.89 -44.48
C ASP A 153 -7.44 22.88 -45.57
N SER A 154 -7.11 21.60 -45.40
CA SER A 154 -7.54 20.55 -46.31
C SER A 154 -8.97 20.15 -45.98
N GLU A 155 -9.94 20.73 -46.69
CA GLU A 155 -11.32 20.26 -46.70
C GLU A 155 -11.34 18.81 -47.20
N TYR A 156 -11.51 17.88 -46.25
CA TYR A 156 -11.62 16.47 -46.57
C TYR A 156 -13.06 16.17 -46.94
N HIS A 157 -13.34 16.10 -48.24
CA HIS A 157 -14.67 15.72 -48.72
C HIS A 157 -14.79 14.19 -48.82
N LEU A 158 -15.65 13.62 -47.98
CA LEU A 158 -15.97 12.19 -48.01
C LEU A 158 -16.91 11.89 -49.20
N PRO A 159 -16.61 10.90 -50.06
CA PRO A 159 -17.54 10.48 -51.10
C PRO A 159 -18.81 9.88 -50.47
N CYS A 160 -19.96 10.16 -51.09
CA CYS A 160 -21.22 9.56 -50.68
C CYS A 160 -21.13 8.03 -50.78
N SER A 161 -21.39 7.35 -49.67
CA SER A 161 -21.29 5.90 -49.54
C SER A 161 -22.29 5.12 -50.41
N VAL A 162 -23.28 5.79 -50.99
CA VAL A 162 -24.31 5.16 -51.83
C VAL A 162 -24.02 5.33 -53.32
N CYS A 163 -23.50 6.49 -53.75
CA CYS A 163 -23.28 6.77 -55.17
C CYS A 163 -21.82 7.02 -55.55
N GLY A 164 -20.90 7.03 -54.57
CA GLY A 164 -19.46 7.24 -54.76
C GLY A 164 -19.06 8.66 -55.18
N LYS A 165 -20.01 9.59 -55.34
CA LYS A 165 -19.70 10.97 -55.73
C LYS A 165 -19.37 11.81 -54.50
N ILE A 166 -18.28 12.57 -54.61
CA ILE A 166 -17.89 13.58 -53.62
C ILE A 166 -18.77 14.81 -53.85
N SER A 167 -19.48 15.28 -52.81
CA SER A 167 -20.20 16.55 -52.88
C SER A 167 -19.19 17.69 -52.80
N VAL A 168 -18.97 18.35 -53.93
CA VAL A 168 -18.21 19.60 -54.03
C VAL A 168 -19.25 20.70 -54.28
N GLU A 169 -19.16 21.82 -53.55
CA GLU A 169 -19.82 23.06 -54.00
C GLU A 169 -19.10 23.62 -55.23
#